data_AF-A0A832TMS6-F1
#
_entry.id   AF-A0A832TMS6-F1
#
_cell.length_a   1.000
_cell.length_b   1.000
_cell.length_c   1.000
_cell.angle_alpha   90.00
_cell.angle_beta   90.00
_cell.angle_gamma   90.00
#
_symmetry.space_group_name_H-M   'P 1'
#
loop_
_entity.id
_entity.type
_entity.pdbx_description
1 polymer ?
#
loop_
_entity_poly.entity_id
_entity_poly.type
_entity_poly.pdbx_seq_one_letter_code
_entity_poly.pdbx_strand_id
1 'polypeptide(L)' 'MSLEKLVEVCPVCGNSDVFYEVGGYAGAIYHCKECGYVGAFVIEANEEMIEKIKEKYKREKEKEEH' A
#
# COMPACT_ATOMS: atom_id res chain seq x y z
N MET A 1 -9.92 -22.63 -12.78
CA MET A 1 -9.48 -21.22 -12.83
C MET A 1 -9.07 -20.87 -11.40
N SER A 2 -7.77 -20.69 -11.16
CA SER A 2 -7.30 -20.25 -9.84
C SER A 2 -7.70 -18.79 -9.69
N LEU A 3 -8.69 -18.49 -8.84
CA LEU A 3 -8.93 -17.12 -8.39
C LEU A 3 -7.77 -16.78 -7.46
N GLU A 4 -6.73 -16.16 -8.01
CA GLU A 4 -5.71 -15.54 -7.19
C GLU A 4 -6.41 -14.48 -6.33
N LYS A 5 -6.28 -14.62 -5.00
CA LYS A 5 -6.89 -13.69 -4.06
C LYS A 5 -6.14 -12.36 -4.14
N LEU A 6 -6.81 -11.34 -4.66
CA LEU A 6 -6.32 -9.97 -4.68
C LEU A 6 -6.78 -9.23 -3.42
N VAL A 7 -5.89 -8.40 -2.87
CA VAL A 7 -6.13 -7.53 -1.72
C VAL A 7 -5.62 -6.14 -2.04
N GLU A 8 -6.39 -5.11 -1.67
CA GLU A 8 -5.97 -3.72 -1.77
C GLU A 8 -4.89 -3.41 -0.73
N VAL A 9 -3.74 -2.91 -1.19
CA VAL A 9 -2.59 -2.57 -0.35
C VAL A 9 -2.01 -1.20 -0.68
N CYS A 10 -1.31 -0.63 0.30
CA CYS A 10 -0.55 0.59 0.15
C CYS A 10 0.54 0.44 -0.93
N PRO A 11 0.63 1.37 -1.89
CA PRO A 11 1.62 1.30 -2.97
C PRO A 11 3.07 1.49 -2.49
N VAL A 12 3.26 2.00 -1.27
CA VAL A 12 4.59 2.27 -0.70
C VAL A 12 5.11 1.09 0.10
N CYS A 13 4.35 0.66 1.12
CA CYS A 13 4.81 -0.36 2.07
C CYS A 13 4.13 -1.73 1.90
N GLY A 14 3.11 -1.84 1.06
CA GLY A 14 2.40 -3.11 0.83
C GLY A 14 1.50 -3.53 2.00
N ASN A 15 1.23 -2.65 2.96
CA ASN A 15 0.28 -2.94 4.03
C ASN A 15 -1.17 -2.70 3.58
N SER A 16 -2.11 -3.53 4.07
CA SER A 16 -3.53 -3.42 3.77
C SER A 16 -4.30 -2.48 4.72
N ASP A 17 -3.68 -1.98 5.79
CA ASP A 17 -4.30 -0.99 6.69
C ASP A 17 -4.21 0.43 6.09
N VAL A 18 -5.08 0.66 5.11
CA VAL A 18 -5.33 1.96 4.48
C VAL A 18 -6.76 2.38 4.79
N PHE A 19 -6.94 3.63 5.22
CA PHE A 19 -8.24 4.19 5.54
C PHE A 19 -8.51 5.46 4.75
N TYR A 20 -9.77 5.85 4.71
CA TYR A 20 -10.23 6.98 3.93
C TYR A 20 -10.24 8.26 4.75
N GLU A 21 -9.51 9.29 4.32
CA GLU A 21 -9.45 10.57 5.05
C GLU A 21 -10.54 11.57 4.65
N VAL A 22 -10.88 11.68 3.36
CA VAL A 22 -11.73 12.78 2.87
C VAL A 22 -12.66 12.32 1.76
N GLY A 23 -13.96 12.53 1.96
CA GLY A 23 -15.01 12.18 1.00
C GLY A 23 -15.80 13.37 0.50
N GLY A 24 -15.85 13.53 -0.82
CA GLY A 24 -16.52 14.64 -1.48
C GLY A 24 -16.07 14.77 -2.94
N TYR A 25 -16.10 15.99 -3.47
CA TYR A 25 -15.76 16.30 -4.88
C TYR A 25 -14.34 15.88 -5.31
N ALA A 26 -13.41 15.73 -4.35
CA ALA A 26 -12.01 15.40 -4.60
C ALA A 26 -11.72 13.89 -4.83
N GLY A 27 -12.73 13.02 -4.72
CA GLY A 27 -12.55 11.57 -4.86
C GLY A 27 -12.02 10.91 -3.59
N ALA A 28 -11.45 9.71 -3.74
CA ALA A 28 -10.96 8.91 -2.63
C ALA A 28 -9.53 9.25 -2.25
N ILE A 29 -9.27 9.66 -1.00
CA ILE A 29 -7.92 9.81 -0.46
C ILE A 29 -7.68 8.75 0.61
N TYR A 30 -6.71 7.88 0.35
CA TYR A 30 -6.26 6.81 1.22
C TYR A 30 -5.07 7.26 2.05
N HIS A 31 -5.11 6.98 3.36
CA HIS A 31 -4.00 7.13 4.27
C HIS A 31 -3.59 5.75 4.82
N CYS A 32 -2.33 5.38 4.63
CA CYS A 32 -1.73 4.18 5.21
C CYS A 32 -1.23 4.42 6.63
N LYS A 33 -1.65 3.60 7.60
CA LYS A 33 -1.23 3.73 9.00
C LYS A 33 0.21 3.33 9.28
N GLU A 34 0.82 2.54 8.40
CA GLU A 34 2.18 2.02 8.64
C GLU A 34 3.27 2.98 8.18
N CYS A 35 3.16 3.48 6.95
CA CYS A 35 4.19 4.32 6.34
C CYS A 35 3.78 5.79 6.16
N GLY A 36 2.54 6.16 6.50
CA GLY A 36 2.03 7.52 6.34
C GLY A 36 1.76 7.94 4.90
N TYR A 37 1.68 6.99 3.95
CA TYR A 37 1.29 7.30 2.57
C TYR A 37 -0.10 7.95 2.55
N VAL A 38 -0.24 9.10 1.90
CA VAL A 38 -1.52 9.77 1.62
C VAL A 38 -1.65 9.98 0.12
N GLY A 39 -2.68 9.41 -0.51
CA GLY A 39 -2.86 9.54 -1.96
C GLY A 39 -4.14 8.94 -2.50
N ALA A 40 -4.36 9.11 -3.80
CA ALA A 40 -5.66 8.84 -4.43
C ALA A 40 -5.86 7.38 -4.90
N PHE A 41 -4.90 6.49 -4.68
CA PHE A 41 -4.99 5.11 -5.17
C PHE A 41 -4.33 4.08 -4.25
N VAL A 42 -4.75 2.84 -4.41
CA VAL A 42 -4.22 1.61 -3.79
C VAL A 42 -3.89 0.59 -4.89
N ILE A 43 -3.16 -0.47 -4.56
CA ILE A 43 -2.83 -1.55 -5.50
C ILE A 43 -3.58 -2.81 -5.12
N GLU A 44 -4.27 -3.43 -6.08
CA GLU A 44 -4.76 -4.80 -5.94
C GLU A 44 -3.59 -5.78 -6.16
N ALA A 45 -3.18 -6.46 -5.10
CA ALA A 45 -2.00 -7.31 -5.10
C ALA A 45 -2.35 -8.73 -4.64
N ASN A 46 -1.75 -9.73 -5.28
CA ASN A 46 -1.69 -11.09 -4.74
C ASN A 46 -0.56 -11.18 -3.68
N GLU A 47 -0.45 -12.33 -3.01
CA GLU A 47 0.53 -12.55 -1.94
C GLU A 47 1.97 -12.27 -2.42
N GLU A 48 2.35 -12.78 -3.59
CA GLU A 48 3.70 -12.58 -4.16
C GLU A 48 4.02 -11.09 -4.38
N MET A 49 3.06 -10.31 -4.90
CA MET A 49 3.22 -8.87 -5.08
C MET A 49 3.36 -8.14 -3.74
N ILE A 50 2.56 -8.52 -2.73
CA ILE A 50 2.62 -7.92 -1.39
C ILE A 50 4.01 -8.13 -0.77
N GLU A 51 4.57 -9.33 -0.89
CA GLU A 51 5.91 -9.63 -0.39
C GLU A 51 6.97 -8.75 -1.06
N LYS A 52 6.95 -8.65 -2.39
CA LYS A 52 7.91 -7.81 -3.14
C LYS A 52 7.84 -6.34 -2.75
N ILE A 53 6.64 -5.79 -2.57
CA ILE A 53 6.46 -4.39 -2.14
C ILE A 53 7.05 -4.19 -0.73
N LYS A 54 6.75 -5.10 0.20
CA LYS A 54 7.28 -5.05 1.57
C LYS A 54 8.81 -5.16 1.61
N GLU A 55 9.39 -6.06 0.82
CA GLU A 55 10.84 -6.19 0.72
C GLU A 55 11.49 -4.92 0.18
N LYS A 56 10.94 -4.34 -0.88
CA LYS A 56 11.44 -3.08 -1.45
C LYS A 56 11.41 -1.98 -0.39
N TYR A 57 10.29 -1.82 0.31
CA TYR A 57 10.14 -0.80 1.35
C TYR A 57 11.17 -0.93 2.47
N LYS A 58 11.41 -2.16 2.96
CA LYS A 58 12.45 -2.42 3.98
C LYS A 58 13.84 -2.04 3.50
N ARG A 59 14.21 -2.48 2.28
CA ARG A 59 15.53 -2.18 1.68
C ARG A 59 15.74 -0.69 1.45
N GLU A 60 14.70 0.07 1.16
CA GLU A 60 14.77 1.53 1.01
C GLU A 60 14.93 2.20 2.38
N LYS A 61 14.14 1.80 3.37
CA LYS A 61 14.22 2.33 4.73
C LYS A 61 15.60 2.10 5.39
N GLU A 62 16.17 0.90 5.24
CA GLU A 62 17.52 0.59 5.75
C GLU A 62 18.61 1.48 5.15
N LYS A 63 18.44 1.97 3.91
CA LYS A 63 19.41 2.86 3.26
C LYS A 63 19.30 4.30 3.74
N GLU A 64 18.12 4.73 4.20
CA GLU A 64 17.91 6.09 4.72
C GLU A 64 18.45 6.25 6.15
N GLU A 65 18.62 5.14 6.87
CA GLU A 65 19.13 5.10 8.24
C GLU A 65 20.67 5.00 8.32
N HIS A 66 21.37 4.93 7.18
CA HIS A 66 22.84 4.83 7.07
C HIS A 66 23.45 6.08 6.43
#